data_AF-A0A1G2I6N8-F1
#
_entry.id   AF-A0A1G2I6N8-F1
#
_cell.length_a   1.000
_cell.length_b   1.000
_cell.length_c   1.000
_cell.angle_alpha   90.00
_cell.angle_beta   90.00
_cell.angle_gamma   90.00
#
_symmetry.space_group_name_H-M   'P 1'
#
loop_
_entity.id
_entity.type
_entity.pdbx_description
1 polymer ?
#
loop_
_entity_poly.entity_id
_entity_poly.type
_entity_poly.pdbx_seq_one_letter_code
_entity_poly.pdbx_strand_id
1 'polypeptide(L)'
;MVLVMFMLASFTTLTVNVDEQYVLVKFGYGIFRKRFTVNEIASVKQVKNHWYYGWGIRLWFWPYMWIYNVSGFDAVEIIMKNGKVYRIGTDAPNELEAAIKLVLK
;
A
#
# COMPACT_ATOMS: atom_id res chain seq x y z
N MET A 1 16.29 -23.93 3.76
CA MET A 1 16.86 -22.65 4.25
C MET A 1 16.87 -21.57 3.16
N VAL A 2 17.41 -21.82 1.97
CA VAL A 2 17.44 -20.83 0.86
C VAL A 2 16.04 -20.29 0.48
N LEU A 3 15.04 -21.17 0.40
CA LEU A 3 13.66 -20.80 0.02
C LEU A 3 13.00 -19.82 1.01
N VAL A 4 13.24 -20.01 2.31
CA VAL A 4 12.75 -19.12 3.38
C VAL A 4 13.45 -17.77 3.31
N MET A 5 14.75 -17.76 3.01
CA MET A 5 15.53 -16.53 2.86
C MET A 5 15.05 -15.70 1.64
N PHE A 6 14.73 -16.36 0.52
CA PHE A 6 14.11 -15.69 -0.64
C PHE A 6 12.69 -15.18 -0.35
N MET A 7 11.88 -15.94 0.40
CA MET A 7 10.58 -15.45 0.87
C MET A 7 10.71 -14.21 1.75
N LEU A 8 11.61 -14.21 2.72
CA LEU A 8 11.85 -13.06 3.60
C LEU A 8 12.39 -11.85 2.81
N ALA A 9 13.31 -12.07 1.86
CA ALA A 9 13.80 -11.03 0.97
C ALA A 9 12.71 -10.45 0.07
N SER A 10 11.63 -11.20 -0.21
CA SER A 10 10.49 -10.66 -0.96
C SER A 10 9.59 -9.71 -0.15
N PHE A 11 9.78 -9.60 1.16
CA PHE A 11 9.05 -8.63 1.98
C PHE A 11 9.87 -7.36 2.27
N THR A 12 11.06 -7.19 1.68
CA THR A 12 11.93 -6.04 1.95
C THR A 12 11.69 -4.85 1.04
N THR A 13 10.93 -5.00 -0.05
CA THR A 13 10.62 -3.89 -0.95
C THR A 13 9.12 -3.80 -1.21
N LEU A 14 8.62 -2.57 -1.25
CA LEU A 14 7.27 -2.24 -1.67
C LEU A 14 7.38 -1.25 -2.81
N THR A 15 6.96 -1.66 -3.99
CA THR A 15 6.95 -0.81 -5.18
C THR A 15 5.51 -0.49 -5.51
N VAL A 16 5.18 0.80 -5.50
CA VAL A 16 3.91 1.30 -6.00
C VAL A 16 4.13 1.87 -7.38
N ASN A 17 3.37 1.39 -8.35
CA ASN A 17 3.35 1.92 -9.70
C ASN A 17 1.96 2.50 -9.95
N VAL A 18 1.91 3.77 -10.33
CA VAL A 18 0.67 4.50 -10.58
C VAL A 18 0.54 4.68 -12.08
N ASP A 19 -0.51 4.10 -12.64
CA ASP A 19 -0.90 4.19 -14.05
C ASP A 19 -2.21 4.97 -14.17
N GLU A 20 -2.57 5.38 -15.39
CA GLU A 20 -3.80 6.16 -15.64
C GLU A 20 -5.09 5.38 -15.27
N GLN A 21 -5.03 4.05 -15.32
CA GLN A 21 -6.17 3.18 -15.07
C GLN A 21 -6.09 2.47 -13.71
N TYR A 22 -4.88 2.21 -13.21
CA TYR A 22 -4.66 1.34 -12.06
C TYR A 22 -3.50 1.82 -11.18
N VAL A 23 -3.65 1.66 -9.86
CA VAL A 23 -2.55 1.72 -8.89
C VAL A 23 -2.13 0.28 -8.57
N LEU A 24 -0.89 -0.07 -8.87
CA LEU A 24 -0.31 -1.39 -8.68
C LEU A 24 0.66 -1.37 -7.51
N VAL A 25 0.34 -2.11 -6.45
CA VAL A 25 1.25 -2.35 -5.33
C VAL A 25 1.89 -3.72 -5.51
N LYS A 26 3.22 -3.76 -5.53
CA LYS A 26 4.01 -5.00 -5.63
C LYS A 26 4.91 -5.10 -4.40
N PHE A 27 4.91 -6.27 -3.77
CA PHE A 27 5.87 -6.61 -2.72
C PHE A 27 7.00 -7.47 -3.28
N GLY A 28 8.23 -7.09 -2.96
CA GLY A 28 9.44 -7.84 -3.30
C GLY A 28 9.65 -7.96 -4.79
N TYR A 29 10.00 -9.19 -5.20
CA TYR A 29 10.06 -9.63 -6.59
C TYR A 29 8.68 -9.70 -7.29
N GLY A 30 7.60 -9.26 -6.63
CA GLY A 30 6.25 -9.27 -7.15
C GLY A 30 5.51 -10.57 -6.89
N ILE A 31 5.82 -11.27 -5.78
CA ILE A 31 5.08 -12.45 -5.32
C ILE A 31 3.67 -12.04 -4.89
N PHE A 32 3.56 -10.94 -4.14
CA PHE A 32 2.27 -10.33 -3.82
C PHE A 32 2.08 -9.08 -4.66
N ARG A 33 0.98 -9.06 -5.42
CA ARG A 33 0.57 -7.94 -6.26
C ARG A 33 -0.88 -7.59 -5.95
N LYS A 34 -1.15 -6.32 -5.72
CA LYS A 34 -2.51 -5.78 -5.58
C LYS A 34 -2.72 -4.70 -6.61
N ARG A 35 -3.83 -4.80 -7.35
CA ARG A 35 -4.27 -3.79 -8.31
C ARG A 35 -5.48 -3.08 -7.74
N PHE A 36 -5.44 -1.76 -7.72
CA PHE A 36 -6.56 -0.88 -7.40
C PHE A 36 -6.95 -0.15 -8.67
N THR A 37 -8.21 -0.20 -9.07
CA THR A 37 -8.68 0.55 -10.23
C THR A 37 -8.91 2.00 -9.81
N VAL A 38 -8.37 2.96 -10.56
CA VAL A 38 -8.48 4.39 -10.17
C VAL A 38 -9.93 4.83 -10.07
N ASN A 39 -10.79 4.36 -10.98
CA ASN A 39 -12.23 4.63 -10.95
C ASN A 39 -12.94 4.16 -9.67
N GLU A 40 -12.38 3.21 -8.94
CA GLU A 40 -12.93 2.70 -7.67
C GLU A 40 -12.35 3.40 -6.45
N ILE A 41 -11.32 4.22 -6.61
CA ILE A 41 -10.74 4.99 -5.50
C ILE A 41 -11.65 6.19 -5.23
N ALA A 42 -12.05 6.36 -3.98
CA ALA A 42 -12.87 7.47 -3.51
C ALA A 42 -12.01 8.64 -3.02
N SER A 43 -10.95 8.34 -2.29
CA SER A 43 -10.00 9.35 -1.81
C SER A 43 -8.65 8.74 -1.49
N VAL A 44 -7.63 9.60 -1.49
CA VAL A 44 -6.26 9.27 -1.08
C VAL A 44 -5.76 10.33 -0.12
N LYS A 45 -5.10 9.92 0.97
CA LYS A 45 -4.59 10.82 2.00
C LYS A 45 -3.30 10.29 2.62
N GLN A 46 -2.37 11.18 2.93
CA GLN A 46 -1.21 10.83 3.75
C GLN A 46 -1.60 10.60 5.21
N VAL A 47 -1.10 9.50 5.77
CA VAL A 47 -1.34 9.10 7.16
C VAL A 47 -0.06 8.57 7.78
N LYS A 48 0.05 8.69 9.11
CA LYS A 48 1.08 7.99 9.87
C LYS A 48 0.48 6.76 10.54
N ASN A 49 1.08 5.62 10.29
CA ASN A 49 0.80 4.37 10.97
C ASN A 49 1.36 4.42 12.38
N HIS A 50 0.59 3.93 13.35
CA HIS A 50 1.10 3.71 14.69
C HIS A 50 2.08 2.52 14.71
N TRP A 51 3.00 2.56 15.67
CA TRP A 51 4.02 1.54 15.85
C TRP A 51 3.45 0.12 16.04
N TYR A 52 2.27 0.00 16.65
CA TYR A 52 1.62 -1.29 16.91
C TYR A 52 0.96 -1.92 15.67
N TYR A 53 0.82 -1.19 14.56
CA TYR A 53 0.36 -1.80 13.29
C TYR A 53 1.39 -2.78 12.72
N GLY A 54 2.68 -2.59 13.03
CA GLY A 54 3.77 -3.46 12.63
C GLY A 54 4.11 -3.37 11.14
N TRP A 55 4.78 -4.40 10.64
CA TRP A 55 5.29 -4.52 9.27
C TRP A 55 4.68 -5.73 8.56
N GLY A 56 4.69 -5.68 7.22
CA GLY A 56 4.15 -6.68 6.31
C GLY A 56 2.74 -6.37 5.79
N ILE A 57 2.08 -7.42 5.31
CA ILE A 57 0.68 -7.39 4.87
C ILE A 57 -0.19 -7.80 6.04
N ARG A 58 -1.01 -6.89 6.57
CA ARG A 58 -1.88 -7.15 7.73
C ARG A 58 -3.31 -6.71 7.46
N LEU A 59 -4.24 -7.46 8.04
CA LEU A 59 -5.64 -7.10 8.08
C LEU A 59 -5.98 -6.62 9.49
N TRP A 60 -6.40 -5.36 9.60
CA TRP A 60 -6.94 -4.81 10.83
C TRP A 60 -8.47 -4.88 10.77
N PHE A 61 -9.11 -5.43 11.81
CA PHE A 61 -10.56 -5.70 11.77
C PHE A 61 -11.40 -4.55 12.32
N TRP A 62 -10.84 -3.66 13.15
CA TRP A 62 -11.61 -2.61 13.82
C TRP A 62 -10.81 -1.30 13.92
N PRO A 63 -10.92 -0.37 12.94
CA PRO A 63 -11.74 -0.41 11.72
C PRO A 63 -11.22 -1.39 10.66
N TYR A 64 -12.09 -1.90 9.77
CA TYR A 64 -11.69 -2.87 8.75
C TYR A 64 -10.79 -2.23 7.69
N MET A 65 -9.48 -2.48 7.75
CA MET A 65 -8.51 -1.95 6.80
C MET A 65 -7.36 -2.92 6.53
N TRP A 66 -6.80 -2.84 5.33
CA TRP A 66 -5.60 -3.56 4.96
C TRP A 66 -4.39 -2.66 5.10
N ILE A 67 -3.34 -3.14 5.75
CA ILE A 67 -2.08 -2.44 5.93
C ILE A 67 -1.02 -3.18 5.13
N TYR A 68 -0.37 -2.45 4.25
CA TYR A 68 0.74 -2.89 3.43
C TYR A 68 1.94 -2.05 3.86
N ASN A 69 2.77 -2.55 4.77
CA ASN A 69 3.94 -1.81 5.25
C ASN A 69 5.19 -2.67 5.10
N VAL A 70 6.33 -2.07 4.79
CA VAL A 70 7.63 -2.76 4.78
C VAL A 70 8.53 -2.21 5.87
N SER A 71 8.59 -0.88 5.97
CA SER A 71 9.39 -0.15 6.93
C SER A 71 8.76 1.20 7.22
N GLY A 72 9.12 1.79 8.36
CA GLY A 72 8.66 3.14 8.73
C GLY A 72 7.21 3.22 9.20
N PHE A 73 6.80 4.47 9.45
CA PHE A 73 5.47 4.82 9.92
C PHE A 73 4.70 5.67 8.89
N ASP A 74 5.36 6.16 7.86
CA ASP A 74 4.73 6.98 6.83
C ASP A 74 3.98 6.09 5.83
N ALA A 75 2.74 6.47 5.53
CA ALA A 75 1.87 5.72 4.66
C ALA A 75 0.90 6.62 3.90
N VAL A 76 0.33 6.07 2.83
CA VAL A 76 -0.78 6.65 2.09
C VAL A 76 -2.00 5.76 2.29
N GLU A 77 -3.08 6.35 2.80
CA GLU A 77 -4.39 5.73 2.92
C GLU A 77 -5.17 5.94 1.63
N ILE A 78 -5.66 4.85 1.06
CA ILE A 78 -6.55 4.79 -0.08
C ILE A 78 -7.90 4.28 0.42
N ILE A 79 -8.94 5.09 0.26
CA ILE A 79 -10.32 4.72 0.55
C ILE A 79 -10.98 4.39 -0.78
N MET A 80 -11.53 3.19 -0.89
CA MET A 80 -12.28 2.75 -2.06
C MET A 80 -13.75 3.17 -1.94
N LYS A 81 -14.43 3.35 -3.07
CA LYS A 81 -15.88 3.67 -3.14
C LYS A 81 -16.77 2.63 -2.46
N ASN A 82 -16.31 1.39 -2.34
CA ASN A 82 -16.99 0.32 -1.61
C ASN A 82 -16.73 0.35 -0.08
N GLY A 83 -16.07 1.39 0.44
CA GLY A 83 -15.77 1.56 1.87
C GLY A 83 -14.53 0.78 2.37
N LYS A 84 -13.85 0.00 1.52
CA LYS A 84 -12.62 -0.68 1.90
C LYS A 84 -11.48 0.32 2.01
N VAL A 85 -10.73 0.24 3.11
CA VAL A 85 -9.59 1.10 3.39
C VAL A 85 -8.29 0.32 3.24
N TYR A 86 -7.32 0.92 2.57
CA TYR A 86 -6.00 0.37 2.32
C TYR A 86 -4.94 1.37 2.73
N ARG A 87 -3.97 0.97 3.54
CA ARG A 87 -2.81 1.79 3.90
C ARG A 87 -1.57 1.21 3.28
N ILE A 88 -0.84 2.03 2.55
CA ILE A 88 0.37 1.64 1.83
C ILE A 88 1.53 2.43 2.42
N GLY A 89 2.42 1.75 3.14
CA GLY A 89 3.65 2.30 3.67
C GLY A 89 4.57 2.73 2.54
N THR A 90 5.18 3.91 2.70
CA THR A 90 6.07 4.50 1.70
C THR A 90 7.01 5.48 2.40
N ASP A 91 8.27 5.53 1.95
CA ASP A 91 9.25 6.51 2.42
C ASP A 91 8.99 7.91 1.80
N ALA A 92 8.17 7.99 0.74
CA ALA A 92 7.79 9.21 0.04
C ALA A 92 6.25 9.36 -0.02
N PRO A 93 5.58 9.65 1.12
CA PRO A 93 4.11 9.74 1.18
C PRO A 93 3.55 10.90 0.35
N ASN A 94 4.27 12.03 0.28
CA ASN A 94 3.90 13.19 -0.51
C ASN A 94 3.84 12.89 -2.01
N GLU A 95 4.90 12.27 -2.54
CA GLU A 95 5.00 11.96 -3.97
C GLU A 95 3.94 10.96 -4.41
N LEU A 96 3.71 9.93 -3.58
CA LEU A 96 2.72 8.90 -3.88
C LEU A 96 1.29 9.45 -3.85
N GLU A 97 0.94 10.27 -2.84
CA GLU A 97 -0.37 10.90 -2.77
C GLU A 97 -0.59 11.81 -3.99
N ALA A 98 0.39 12.63 -4.34
CA ALA A 98 0.31 13.53 -5.49
C ALA A 98 0.13 12.75 -6.81
N ALA A 99 0.91 11.68 -7.01
CA ALA A 99 0.79 10.83 -8.19
C ALA A 99 -0.61 10.22 -8.33
N ILE A 100 -1.19 9.71 -7.24
CA ILE A 100 -2.55 9.13 -7.27
C ILE A 100 -3.59 10.22 -7.51
N LYS A 101 -3.46 11.40 -6.88
CA LYS A 101 -4.38 12.53 -7.10
C LYS A 101 -4.38 13.04 -8.54
N LEU A 102 -3.24 13.01 -9.24
CA LEU A 102 -3.18 13.42 -10.64
C LEU A 102 -4.03 12.55 -11.56
N VAL A 103 -4.20 11.27 -11.21
CA VAL A 103 -4.99 10.31 -11.99
C VAL A 103 -6.46 10.27 -11.53
N LEU A 104 -6.72 10.62 -10.27
CA LEU A 104 -8.08 10.84 -9.75
C LEU A 104 -8.68 12.14 -10.32
N LYS A 105 -9.25 12.06 -11.52
CA LYS A 105 -10.05 13.15 -12.11
C LYS A 105 -11.51 13.11 -11.67
#